data_AF-A0AAJ2VCJ0-F1
#
_entry.id   AF-A0AAJ2VCJ0-F1
#
_cell.length_a   1.000
_cell.length_b   1.000
_cell.length_c   1.000
_cell.angle_alpha   90.00
_cell.angle_beta   90.00
_cell.angle_gamma   90.00
#
_symmetry.space_group_name_H-M   'P 1'
#
loop_
_entity.id
_entity.type
_entity.pdbx_description
1 polymer ?
#
loop_
_entity_poly.entity_id
_entity_poly.type
_entity_poly.pdbx_seq_one_letter_code
_entity_poly.pdbx_strand_id
1 'polypeptide(L)'
;MLDAMRAMGAPAGDIERVAQAIAEQRAAVEQPPEEFGIYRDNWPVVTAWRALETQWHFAGMDGTRMGLNYSCASAWLGMFVPQRQRRKVMVGLMVMERGALAAMNEIREQSKED
;
A
#
# COMPACT_ATOMS: atom_id res chain seq x y z
N MET A 1 18.52 4.28 20.94
CA MET A 1 17.39 4.14 21.90
C MET A 1 17.79 3.31 23.11
N LEU A 2 18.18 2.03 22.96
CA LEU A 2 18.63 1.19 24.07
C LEU A 2 19.84 1.76 24.83
N ASP A 3 20.82 2.33 24.12
CA ASP A 3 22.00 2.94 24.76
C ASP A 3 21.66 4.22 25.54
N ALA A 4 20.64 4.96 25.11
CA ALA A 4 20.12 6.10 25.87
C ALA A 4 19.41 5.64 27.15
N MET A 5 18.66 4.53 27.11
CA MET A 5 18.04 3.96 28.32
C MET A 5 19.08 3.45 29.33
N ARG A 6 20.16 2.85 28.84
CA ARG A 6 21.31 2.46 29.68
C ARG A 6 21.98 3.68 30.32
N ALA A 7 22.22 4.73 29.56
CA ALA A 7 22.83 5.97 30.04
C ALA A 7 21.95 6.71 31.08
N MET A 8 20.62 6.58 30.97
CA MET A 8 19.66 7.15 31.90
C MET A 8 19.41 6.27 33.14
N GLY A 9 20.10 5.13 33.27
CA GLY A 9 20.00 4.24 34.43
C GLY A 9 18.72 3.41 34.50
N ALA A 10 18.07 3.15 33.37
CA ALA A 10 16.87 2.31 33.36
C ALA A 10 17.18 0.88 33.89
N PRO A 11 16.25 0.24 34.63
CA PRO A 11 16.41 -1.12 35.10
C PRO A 11 16.69 -2.10 33.96
N ALA A 12 17.57 -3.08 34.19
CA ALA A 12 17.98 -4.05 33.16
C ALA A 12 16.78 -4.78 32.53
N GLY A 13 15.78 -5.16 33.34
CA GLY A 13 14.57 -5.83 32.86
C GLY A 13 13.66 -4.96 31.97
N ASP A 14 13.68 -3.63 32.12
CA ASP A 14 12.96 -2.72 31.21
C ASP A 14 13.71 -2.60 29.87
N ILE A 15 15.04 -2.57 29.91
CA ILE A 15 15.88 -2.51 28.71
C ILE A 15 15.73 -3.81 27.90
N GLU A 16 15.68 -4.97 28.56
CA GLU A 16 15.44 -6.27 27.93
C GLU A 16 14.06 -6.34 27.26
N ARG A 17 13.00 -5.89 27.95
CA ARG A 17 11.65 -5.82 27.36
C ARG A 17 11.61 -4.97 26.09
N VAL A 18 12.23 -3.79 26.12
CA VAL A 18 12.27 -2.91 24.94
C VAL A 18 13.14 -3.49 23.83
N ALA A 19 14.28 -4.10 24.17
CA ALA A 19 15.13 -4.78 23.19
C ALA A 19 14.39 -5.91 22.49
N GLN A 20 13.61 -6.68 23.24
CA GLN A 20 12.78 -7.76 22.72
C GLN A 20 11.65 -7.22 21.81
N ALA A 21 10.94 -6.17 22.24
CA ALA A 21 9.93 -5.54 21.40
C ALA A 21 10.50 -4.98 20.08
N ILE A 22 11.69 -4.36 20.11
CA ILE A 22 12.39 -3.92 18.88
C ILE A 22 12.74 -5.10 17.99
N ALA A 23 13.24 -6.21 18.55
CA ALA A 23 13.61 -7.40 17.81
C ALA A 23 12.39 -8.06 17.15
N GLU A 24 11.28 -8.18 17.88
CA GLU A 24 10.00 -8.68 17.37
C GLU A 24 9.45 -7.79 16.26
N GLN A 25 9.50 -6.46 16.45
CA GLN A 25 9.05 -5.51 15.45
C GLN A 25 9.92 -5.54 14.18
N ARG A 26 11.23 -5.75 14.30
CA ARG A 26 12.12 -5.98 13.15
C ARG A 26 11.83 -7.29 12.45
N ALA A 27 11.67 -8.38 13.20
CA ALA A 27 11.35 -9.70 12.65
C ALA A 27 9.99 -9.72 11.92
N ALA A 28 9.01 -8.96 12.40
CA ALA A 28 7.72 -8.77 11.71
C ALA A 28 7.85 -8.02 10.38
N VAL A 29 8.87 -7.18 10.23
CA VAL A 29 9.16 -6.41 9.00
C VAL A 29 10.05 -7.20 8.02
N GLU A 30 10.82 -8.18 8.50
CA GLU A 30 11.85 -8.89 7.75
C GLU A 30 11.37 -10.08 6.90
N GLN A 31 10.05 -10.33 6.82
CA GLN A 31 9.57 -11.29 5.83
C GLN A 31 9.82 -10.70 4.44
N PRO A 32 10.64 -11.34 3.58
CA PRO A 32 10.84 -10.86 2.23
C PRO A 32 9.46 -10.76 1.56
N PRO A 33 9.17 -9.65 0.85
CA PRO A 33 7.88 -9.49 0.22
C PRO A 33 7.64 -10.68 -0.71
N GLU A 34 6.44 -11.24 -0.64
CA GLU A 34 6.06 -12.35 -1.51
C GLU A 34 6.23 -11.92 -2.97
N GLU A 35 7.16 -12.57 -3.67
CA GLU A 35 7.39 -12.31 -5.08
C GLU A 35 6.37 -13.09 -5.92
N PHE A 36 5.72 -12.39 -6.84
CA PHE A 36 4.82 -13.01 -7.80
C PHE A 36 5.10 -12.53 -9.23
N GLY A 37 4.96 -13.45 -10.18
CA GLY A 37 5.11 -13.15 -11.60
C GLY A 37 3.90 -12.40 -12.16
N ILE A 38 4.16 -11.43 -13.05
CA ILE A 38 3.12 -10.73 -13.80
C ILE A 38 3.19 -11.16 -15.26
N TYR A 39 2.08 -11.63 -15.82
CA TYR A 39 1.98 -11.91 -17.25
C TYR A 39 2.33 -10.65 -18.05
N ARG A 40 3.17 -10.81 -19.08
CA ARG A 40 3.64 -9.70 -19.95
C ARG A 40 2.51 -8.80 -20.45
N ASP A 41 1.37 -9.39 -20.75
CA ASP A 41 0.18 -8.71 -21.25
C ASP A 41 -0.51 -7.79 -20.23
N ASN A 42 -0.27 -8.03 -18.94
CA ASN A 42 -0.78 -7.25 -17.82
C ASN A 42 0.23 -6.19 -17.37
N TRP A 43 1.48 -6.24 -17.83
CA TRP A 43 2.51 -5.29 -17.42
C TRP A 43 2.11 -3.82 -17.64
N PRO A 44 1.50 -3.43 -18.78
CA PRO A 44 1.04 -2.05 -18.96
C PRO A 44 -0.03 -1.60 -17.95
N VAL A 45 -0.84 -2.54 -17.44
CA VAL A 45 -1.83 -2.25 -16.40
C VAL A 45 -1.14 -2.01 -15.06
N VAL A 46 -0.21 -2.91 -14.69
CA VAL A 46 0.50 -2.80 -13.40
C VAL A 46 1.36 -1.55 -13.34
N THR A 47 2.05 -1.18 -14.42
CA THR A 47 2.84 0.06 -14.46
C THR A 47 1.96 1.30 -14.38
N ALA A 48 0.81 1.31 -15.07
CA ALA A 48 -0.15 2.40 -14.96
C ALA A 48 -0.73 2.50 -13.53
N TRP A 49 -1.04 1.36 -12.90
CA TRP A 49 -1.52 1.31 -11.52
C TRP A 49 -0.51 1.92 -10.55
N ARG A 50 0.76 1.51 -10.64
CA ARG A 50 1.85 2.06 -9.83
C ARG A 50 2.04 3.55 -10.05
N ALA A 51 1.91 4.04 -11.28
CA ALA A 51 2.02 5.47 -11.56
C ALA A 51 0.84 6.29 -10.98
N LEU A 52 -0.33 5.67 -10.82
CA LEU A 52 -1.57 6.33 -10.38
C LEU A 52 -1.96 5.96 -8.94
N GLU A 53 -1.11 5.25 -8.19
CA GLU A 53 -1.46 4.68 -6.88
C GLU A 53 -1.84 5.74 -5.82
N THR A 54 -1.44 6.99 -6.04
CA THR A 54 -1.75 8.15 -5.17
C THR A 54 -3.00 8.92 -5.60
N GLN A 55 -3.56 8.64 -6.78
CA GLN A 55 -4.62 9.43 -7.39
C GLN A 55 -6.01 8.89 -7.04
N TRP A 56 -6.40 9.06 -5.79
CA TRP A 56 -7.71 8.62 -5.28
C TRP A 56 -8.65 9.81 -5.06
N HIS A 57 -9.94 9.55 -5.20
CA HIS A 57 -10.99 10.34 -4.57
C HIS A 57 -11.15 9.90 -3.12
N PHE A 58 -11.31 10.89 -2.25
CA PHE A 58 -11.51 10.72 -0.82
C PHE A 58 -12.88 11.28 -0.42
N ALA A 59 -13.51 10.65 0.56
CA ALA A 59 -14.76 11.12 1.16
C ALA A 59 -14.67 11.10 2.69
N GLY A 60 -15.55 11.88 3.31
CA GLY A 60 -15.62 11.99 4.77
C GLY A 60 -14.45 12.78 5.38
N MET A 61 -14.55 13.03 6.70
CA MET A 61 -13.47 13.65 7.47
C MET A 61 -12.36 12.65 7.82
N ASP A 62 -12.63 11.34 7.70
CA ASP A 62 -11.67 10.26 7.93
C ASP A 62 -10.76 9.99 6.72
N GLY A 63 -11.00 10.66 5.59
CA GLY A 63 -10.20 10.50 4.38
C GLY A 63 -10.35 9.09 3.77
N THR A 64 -11.55 8.51 3.83
CA THR A 64 -11.81 7.21 3.22
C THR A 64 -11.64 7.27 1.70
N ARG A 65 -10.81 6.38 1.13
CA ARG A 65 -10.66 6.22 -0.31
C ARG A 65 -11.94 5.62 -0.91
N MET A 66 -12.50 6.27 -1.93
CA MET A 66 -13.75 5.84 -2.58
C MET A 66 -13.52 5.18 -3.94
N GLY A 67 -12.45 5.58 -4.63
CA GLY A 67 -12.12 5.12 -5.98
C GLY A 67 -10.99 5.95 -6.57
N LEU A 68 -10.38 5.46 -7.65
CA LEU A 68 -9.42 6.20 -8.45
C LEU A 68 -10.08 7.40 -9.12
N ASN A 69 -9.32 8.48 -9.26
CA ASN A 69 -9.74 9.60 -10.07
C ASN A 69 -9.60 9.26 -11.57
N TYR A 70 -10.70 8.83 -12.19
CA TYR A 70 -10.71 8.41 -13.60
C TYR A 70 -10.38 9.54 -14.58
N SER A 71 -10.62 10.80 -14.21
CA SER A 71 -10.23 11.93 -15.06
C SER A 71 -8.71 12.08 -15.12
N CYS A 72 -8.03 11.97 -13.97
CA CYS A 72 -6.57 11.93 -13.88
C CYS A 72 -6.01 10.68 -14.59
N ALA A 73 -6.62 9.51 -14.36
CA ALA A 73 -6.20 8.28 -15.02
C ALA A 73 -6.32 8.40 -16.55
N SER A 74 -7.45 8.91 -17.06
CA SER A 74 -7.67 9.13 -18.49
C SER A 74 -6.66 10.10 -19.09
N ALA A 75 -6.38 11.22 -18.41
CA ALA A 75 -5.38 12.18 -18.83
C ALA A 75 -3.97 11.56 -18.91
N TRP A 76 -3.57 10.81 -17.87
CA TRP A 76 -2.29 10.11 -17.83
C TRP A 76 -2.17 9.06 -18.95
N LEU A 77 -3.22 8.25 -19.17
CA LEU A 77 -3.26 7.30 -20.30
C LEU A 77 -3.16 8.01 -21.66
N GLY A 78 -3.72 9.21 -21.77
CA GLY A 78 -3.59 10.07 -22.95
C GLY A 78 -2.14 10.43 -23.28
N MET A 79 -1.32 10.67 -22.26
CA MET A 79 0.07 11.08 -22.39
C MET A 79 1.04 9.90 -22.57
N PHE A 80 0.83 8.80 -21.83
CA PHE A 80 1.84 7.75 -21.68
C PHE A 80 1.47 6.41 -22.33
N VAL A 81 0.21 6.20 -22.72
CA VAL A 81 -0.26 4.92 -23.25
C VAL A 81 -0.70 5.05 -24.72
N PRO A 82 -0.23 4.16 -25.62
CA PRO A 82 -0.66 4.16 -27.01
C PRO A 82 -2.18 4.05 -27.13
N GLN A 83 -2.80 4.85 -28.01
CA GLN A 83 -4.26 4.95 -28.16
C GLN A 83 -4.96 3.59 -28.22
N ARG A 84 -4.40 2.64 -29.00
CA ARG A 84 -4.94 1.27 -29.16
C ARG A 84 -4.96 0.43 -27.88
N GLN A 85 -4.15 0.78 -26.88
CA GLN A 85 -4.04 0.05 -25.60
C GLN A 85 -4.83 0.71 -24.47
N ARG A 86 -5.16 2.00 -24.58
CA ARG A 86 -5.79 2.79 -23.50
C ARG A 86 -7.04 2.13 -22.93
N ARG A 87 -7.92 1.60 -23.78
CA ARG A 87 -9.13 0.88 -23.33
C ARG A 87 -8.79 -0.36 -22.51
N LYS A 88 -7.85 -1.19 -22.98
CA LYS A 88 -7.40 -2.40 -22.25
C LYS A 88 -6.81 -2.01 -20.90
N VAL A 89 -5.96 -0.98 -20.88
CA VAL A 89 -5.32 -0.51 -19.64
C VAL A 89 -6.35 0.05 -18.66
N MET A 90 -7.29 0.90 -19.12
CA MET A 90 -8.34 1.46 -18.27
C MET A 90 -9.21 0.36 -17.64
N VAL A 91 -9.62 -0.65 -18.43
CA VAL A 91 -10.38 -1.80 -17.89
C VAL A 91 -9.55 -2.56 -16.85
N GLY A 92 -8.25 -2.74 -17.08
CA GLY A 92 -7.35 -3.34 -16.09
C GLY A 92 -7.27 -2.53 -14.79
N LEU A 93 -7.18 -1.20 -14.88
CA LEU A 93 -7.18 -0.32 -13.71
C LEU A 93 -8.47 -0.45 -12.88
N MET A 94 -9.63 -0.56 -13.54
CA MET A 94 -10.92 -0.78 -12.86
C MET A 94 -10.96 -2.11 -12.09
N VAL A 95 -10.30 -3.16 -12.62
CA VAL A 95 -10.20 -4.45 -11.92
C VAL A 95 -9.31 -4.32 -10.68
N MET A 96 -8.15 -3.66 -10.81
CA MET A 96 -7.25 -3.43 -9.68
C MET A 96 -7.88 -2.54 -8.61
N GLU A 97 -8.63 -1.51 -9.00
CA GLU A 97 -9.35 -0.64 -8.08
C GLU A 97 -10.33 -1.43 -7.22
N ARG A 98 -11.13 -2.30 -7.84
CA ARG A 98 -12.08 -3.14 -7.10
C ARG A 98 -11.38 -4.03 -6.08
N GLY A 99 -10.26 -4.65 -6.47
CA GLY A 99 -9.46 -5.47 -5.55
C GLY A 99 -8.85 -4.65 -4.41
N ALA A 100 -8.34 -3.46 -4.70
CA ALA A 100 -7.78 -2.57 -3.70
C ALA A 100 -8.83 -2.07 -2.70
N LEU A 101 -10.03 -1.70 -3.17
CA LEU A 101 -11.13 -1.28 -2.30
C LEU A 101 -11.60 -2.41 -1.38
N ALA A 102 -11.68 -3.65 -1.88
CA ALA A 102 -12.01 -4.81 -1.06
C ALA A 102 -10.97 -5.02 0.05
N ALA A 103 -9.68 -5.05 -0.30
CA ALA A 103 -8.60 -5.21 0.68
C ALA A 103 -8.56 -4.07 1.72
N MET A 104 -8.80 -2.82 1.29
CA MET A 104 -8.85 -1.67 2.21
C MET A 104 -10.04 -1.75 3.18
N ASN A 105 -11.18 -2.27 2.72
CA ASN A 105 -12.34 -2.48 3.59
C ASN A 105 -12.07 -3.58 4.62
N GLU A 106 -11.46 -4.70 4.20
CA GLU A 106 -11.05 -5.78 5.11
C GLU A 106 -10.10 -5.27 6.21
N ILE A 107 -9.08 -4.50 5.84
CA ILE A 107 -8.13 -3.89 6.80
C ILE A 107 -8.85 -2.96 7.79
N ARG A 108 -9.83 -2.18 7.30
CA ARG A 108 -10.60 -1.26 8.13
C ARG A 108 -11.52 -2.01 9.10
N GLU A 109 -12.08 -3.14 8.69
CA GLU A 109 -12.91 -3.99 9.56
C GLU A 109 -12.05 -4.61 10.66
N GLN A 110 -10.89 -5.17 10.31
CA GLN A 110 -9.93 -5.72 11.29
C GLN A 110 -9.48 -4.66 12.31
N SER A 111 -9.18 -3.44 11.84
CA SER A 111 -8.73 -2.34 12.71
C SER A 111 -9.80 -1.79 13.67
N LYS A 112 -11.08 -2.19 13.53
CA LYS A 112 -12.17 -1.81 14.44
C LYS A 112 -12.42 -2.86 15.52
N GLU A 113 -11.93 -4.07 15.32
CA GLU A 113 -12.10 -5.20 16.25
C GLU A 113 -10.98 -5.26 17.32
N ASP A 114 -9.84 -4.62 17.04
CA ASP A 114 -8.72 -4.38 17.97
C ASP A 114 -8.88 -3.09 18.80
#